data_AF-A0A7M7P1Q9-F1
#
_entry.id   AF-A0A7M7P1Q9-F1
#
_cell.length_a   1.000
_cell.length_b   1.000
_cell.length_c   1.000
_cell.angle_alpha   90.00
_cell.angle_beta   90.00
_cell.angle_gamma   90.00
#
_symmetry.space_group_name_H-M   'P 1'
#
loop_
_entity.id
_entity.type
_entity.pdbx_description
1 polymer ?
#
loop_
_entity_poly.entity_id
_entity_poly.type
_entity_poly.pdbx_seq_one_letter_code
_entity_poly.pdbx_strand_id
1 'polypeptide(L)'
;MELYSTLLIGTFLVVLGGVLAEDTKGRGLGEQYDWVTFEDGLKLAKENNKPMMLVIHKTWCGACKALKPKFAASEEILKLSSDFVMVNVEDDEEPEGSQFQPDGGYIPRILFLNSDGVVQSDLINTLGNPQYKYFYSNALMVTEAMKSAVKALGGSRNDEL
;
A
#
# COMPACT_ATOMS: atom_id res chain seq x y z
N MET A 1 15.76 -7.28 -73.86
CA MET A 1 16.35 -7.32 -72.50
C MET A 1 15.39 -6.52 -71.64
N GLU A 2 14.28 -7.16 -71.28
CA GLU A 2 13.09 -6.51 -70.71
C GLU A 2 13.11 -6.67 -69.18
N LEU A 3 13.08 -5.50 -68.52
CA LEU A 3 12.58 -5.16 -67.19
C LEU A 3 12.52 -6.26 -66.10
N TYR A 4 13.49 -6.22 -65.18
CA TYR A 4 13.29 -6.62 -63.79
C TYR A 4 12.83 -5.40 -62.99
N SER A 5 11.66 -5.44 -62.35
CA SER A 5 11.53 -5.02 -60.94
C SER A 5 10.12 -5.30 -60.42
N THR A 6 9.95 -6.42 -59.73
CA THR A 6 8.78 -6.71 -58.91
C THR A 6 8.87 -5.88 -57.62
N LEU A 7 8.06 -4.82 -57.53
CA LEU A 7 7.91 -4.03 -56.31
C LEU A 7 6.96 -4.76 -55.35
N LEU A 8 7.51 -5.59 -54.45
CA LEU A 8 6.78 -6.10 -53.29
C LEU A 8 6.60 -4.97 -52.28
N ILE A 9 5.42 -4.37 -52.24
CA ILE A 9 5.03 -3.42 -51.19
C ILE A 9 4.77 -4.24 -49.92
N GLY A 10 5.82 -4.40 -49.11
CA GLY A 10 5.73 -5.01 -47.78
C GLY A 10 4.79 -4.17 -46.92
N THR A 11 3.64 -4.74 -46.56
CA THR A 11 2.70 -4.13 -45.63
C THR A 11 3.35 -4.16 -44.25
N PHE A 12 3.94 -3.04 -43.84
CA PHE A 12 4.48 -2.86 -42.51
C PHE A 12 3.30 -2.73 -41.55
N LEU A 13 2.91 -3.86 -40.94
CA LEU A 13 1.87 -3.91 -39.94
C LEU A 13 2.42 -3.23 -38.68
N VAL A 14 2.13 -1.93 -38.52
CA VAL A 14 2.44 -1.18 -37.31
C VAL A 14 1.54 -1.75 -36.22
N VAL A 15 2.09 -2.66 -35.42
CA VAL A 15 1.48 -3.08 -34.16
C VAL A 15 1.58 -1.89 -33.22
N LEU A 16 0.54 -1.05 -33.18
CA LEU A 16 0.29 -0.11 -32.11
C LEU A 16 0.10 -0.91 -30.83
N GLY A 17 1.22 -1.19 -30.15
CA GLY A 17 1.23 -1.74 -28.81
C GLY A 17 0.59 -0.74 -27.86
N GLY A 18 -0.71 -0.85 -27.68
CA GLY A 18 -1.36 -0.28 -26.51
C GLY A 18 -0.74 -0.94 -25.29
N VAL A 19 0.00 -0.18 -24.49
CA VAL A 19 0.36 -0.59 -23.13
C VAL A 19 -0.97 -0.74 -22.41
N LEU A 20 -1.39 -1.98 -22.18
CA LEU A 20 -2.47 -2.26 -21.24
C LEU A 20 -1.96 -1.73 -19.91
N ALA A 21 -2.59 -0.69 -19.38
CA ALA A 21 -2.38 -0.30 -17.99
C ALA A 21 -2.83 -1.50 -17.16
N GLU A 22 -1.87 -2.28 -16.64
CA GLU A 22 -2.17 -3.25 -15.60
C GLU A 22 -2.76 -2.44 -14.45
N ASP A 23 -4.00 -2.77 -14.08
CA ASP A 23 -4.65 -2.24 -12.89
C ASP A 23 -3.96 -2.88 -11.68
N THR A 24 -2.83 -2.30 -11.28
CA THR A 24 -2.00 -2.88 -10.25
C THR A 24 -2.55 -2.50 -8.88
N LYS A 25 -2.95 -3.52 -8.09
CA LYS A 25 -3.56 -3.31 -6.77
C LYS A 25 -2.65 -2.55 -5.80
N GLY A 26 -1.34 -2.61 -6.01
CA GLY A 26 -0.37 -1.87 -5.20
C GLY A 26 -0.30 -0.38 -5.49
N ARG A 27 -0.78 0.11 -6.63
CA ARG A 27 -0.84 1.55 -6.97
C ARG A 27 0.48 2.28 -6.75
N GLY A 28 1.60 1.59 -6.98
CA GLY A 28 2.96 2.09 -6.76
C GLY A 28 3.52 1.92 -5.35
N LEU A 29 2.75 1.38 -4.39
CA LEU A 29 3.26 0.93 -3.08
C LEU A 29 4.00 -0.40 -3.17
N GLY A 30 3.95 -1.11 -4.30
CA GLY A 30 4.63 -2.38 -4.56
C GLY A 30 3.63 -3.49 -4.86
N GLU A 31 3.92 -4.34 -5.83
CA GLU A 31 3.01 -5.42 -6.26
C GLU A 31 3.29 -6.76 -5.58
N GLN A 32 4.38 -6.83 -4.82
CA GLN A 32 4.76 -8.02 -4.07
C GLN A 32 3.94 -8.25 -2.78
N TYR A 33 3.01 -7.35 -2.46
CA TYR A 33 2.14 -7.45 -1.28
C TYR A 33 0.77 -7.99 -1.67
N ASP A 34 0.15 -8.77 -0.78
CA ASP A 34 -1.20 -9.29 -0.95
C ASP A 34 -2.27 -8.22 -0.66
N TRP A 35 -2.35 -7.20 -1.52
CA TRP A 35 -3.31 -6.11 -1.37
C TRP A 35 -4.76 -6.59 -1.56
N VAL A 36 -5.61 -6.19 -0.61
CA VAL A 36 -7.06 -6.42 -0.65
C VAL A 36 -7.82 -5.11 -0.49
N THR A 37 -9.10 -5.12 -0.84
CA THR A 37 -10.01 -3.97 -0.63
C THR A 37 -10.21 -3.73 0.86
N PHE A 38 -10.71 -2.55 1.24
CA PHE A 38 -10.99 -2.24 2.64
C PHE A 38 -12.01 -3.21 3.26
N GLU A 39 -13.10 -3.51 2.55
CA GLU A 39 -14.14 -4.43 3.00
C GLU A 39 -13.63 -5.87 3.15
N ASP A 40 -12.93 -6.39 2.14
CA ASP A 40 -12.31 -7.72 2.20
C ASP A 40 -11.25 -7.80 3.29
N GLY A 41 -10.50 -6.71 3.46
CA GLY A 41 -9.50 -6.59 4.52
C GLY A 41 -10.11 -6.76 5.90
N LEU A 42 -11.25 -6.12 6.17
CA LEU A 42 -11.92 -6.21 7.47
C LEU A 42 -12.37 -7.65 7.75
N LYS A 43 -12.92 -8.31 6.73
CA LYS A 43 -13.32 -9.70 6.80
C LYS A 43 -12.12 -10.62 7.07
N LEU A 44 -11.04 -10.48 6.30
CA LEU A 44 -9.83 -11.30 6.45
C LEU A 44 -9.13 -11.06 7.79
N ALA A 45 -9.11 -9.83 8.28
CA ALA A 45 -8.55 -9.48 9.58
C ALA A 45 -9.30 -10.22 10.70
N LYS A 46 -10.64 -10.22 10.62
CA LYS A 46 -11.51 -10.91 11.57
C LYS A 46 -11.37 -12.44 11.51
N GLU A 47 -11.42 -13.01 10.30
CA GLU A 47 -11.34 -14.46 10.06
C GLU A 47 -10.01 -15.05 10.50
N ASN A 48 -8.90 -14.36 10.23
CA ASN A 48 -7.55 -14.84 10.53
C ASN A 48 -7.00 -14.33 11.87
N ASN A 49 -7.80 -13.59 12.64
CA ASN A 49 -7.38 -12.89 13.86
C ASN A 49 -6.05 -12.12 13.66
N LYS A 50 -5.96 -11.38 12.56
CA LYS A 50 -4.74 -10.72 12.10
C LYS A 50 -4.94 -9.21 12.08
N PRO A 51 -3.97 -8.40 12.54
CA PRO A 51 -4.10 -6.94 12.44
C PRO A 51 -4.08 -6.49 10.98
N MET A 52 -4.64 -5.32 10.72
CA MET A 52 -4.65 -4.69 9.41
C MET A 52 -3.75 -3.45 9.39
N MET A 53 -3.03 -3.28 8.29
CA MET A 53 -2.32 -2.05 7.96
C MET A 53 -3.06 -1.35 6.82
N LEU A 54 -3.57 -0.15 7.10
CA LEU A 54 -4.34 0.66 6.16
C LEU A 54 -3.50 1.87 5.71
N VAL A 55 -3.22 1.94 4.40
CA VAL A 55 -2.53 3.08 3.76
C VAL A 55 -3.53 3.95 3.02
N ILE A 56 -3.77 5.16 3.52
CA ILE A 56 -4.65 6.15 2.91
C ILE A 56 -3.81 7.12 2.09
N HIS A 57 -4.06 7.20 0.78
CA HIS A 57 -3.33 8.07 -0.15
C HIS A 57 -4.24 8.64 -1.23
N LYS A 58 -3.74 9.64 -1.98
CA LYS A 58 -4.48 10.26 -3.10
C LYS A 58 -3.56 10.47 -4.31
N THR A 59 -4.12 10.43 -5.51
CA THR A 59 -3.38 10.49 -6.79
C THR A 59 -2.66 11.82 -7.01
N TRP A 60 -3.20 12.92 -6.50
CA TRP A 60 -2.65 14.28 -6.64
C TRP A 60 -1.63 14.65 -5.54
N CYS A 61 -1.47 13.82 -4.52
CA CYS A 61 -0.64 14.09 -3.35
C CYS A 61 0.85 13.88 -3.62
N GLY A 62 1.65 14.95 -3.57
CA GLY A 62 3.10 14.89 -3.78
C GLY A 62 3.86 14.04 -2.75
N ALA A 63 3.49 14.13 -1.48
CA ALA A 63 4.10 13.32 -0.41
C ALA A 63 3.82 11.82 -0.61
N CYS A 64 2.63 11.47 -1.09
CA CYS A 64 2.23 10.10 -1.40
C CYS A 64 3.09 9.54 -2.54
N LYS A 65 3.28 10.32 -3.61
CA LYS A 65 4.17 9.96 -4.74
C LYS A 65 5.62 9.74 -4.29
N ALA A 66 6.10 10.50 -3.31
CA ALA A 66 7.45 10.35 -2.77
C ALA A 66 7.62 9.14 -1.84
N LEU A 67 6.55 8.73 -1.15
CA LEU A 67 6.57 7.57 -0.24
C LEU A 67 6.48 6.25 -1.01
N LYS A 68 5.58 6.16 -2.01
CA LYS A 68 5.30 4.98 -2.84
C LYS A 68 6.56 4.16 -3.23
N PRO A 69 7.57 4.73 -3.92
CA PRO A 69 8.76 3.96 -4.33
C PRO A 69 9.63 3.51 -3.14
N LYS A 70 9.69 4.28 -2.05
CA LYS A 70 10.44 3.91 -0.84
C LYS A 70 9.78 2.76 -0.11
N PHE A 71 8.44 2.73 -0.11
CA PHE A 71 7.65 1.65 0.45
C PHE A 71 7.83 0.38 -0.38
N ALA A 72 7.69 0.48 -1.72
CA ALA A 72 7.82 -0.63 -2.64
C ALA A 72 9.23 -1.26 -2.63
N ALA A 73 10.29 -0.47 -2.44
CA ALA A 73 11.66 -0.97 -2.45
C ALA A 73 12.14 -1.57 -1.12
N SER A 74 11.34 -1.52 -0.05
CA SER A 74 11.78 -1.94 1.28
C SER A 74 11.55 -3.43 1.53
N GLU A 75 12.64 -4.19 1.63
CA GLU A 75 12.60 -5.60 2.02
C GLU A 75 12.07 -5.81 3.44
N GLU A 76 12.32 -4.86 4.35
CA GLU A 76 11.85 -4.94 5.73
C GLU A 76 10.33 -4.73 5.83
N ILE A 77 9.76 -3.79 5.05
CA ILE A 77 8.31 -3.64 4.94
C ILE A 77 7.70 -4.91 4.35
N LEU A 78 8.31 -5.50 3.31
CA LEU A 78 7.89 -6.78 2.73
C LEU A 78 7.92 -7.94 3.74
N LYS A 79 8.95 -8.00 4.58
CA LYS A 79 8.99 -9.02 5.63
C LYS A 79 7.86 -8.82 6.63
N LEU A 80 7.68 -7.60 7.12
CA LEU A 80 6.68 -7.27 8.15
C LEU A 80 5.25 -7.31 7.61
N SER A 81 5.02 -7.10 6.31
CA SER A 81 3.68 -7.14 5.73
C SER A 81 2.99 -8.50 5.89
N SER A 82 3.78 -9.58 6.01
CA SER A 82 3.26 -10.92 6.32
C SER A 82 2.57 -11.02 7.69
N ASP A 83 2.82 -10.09 8.61
CA ASP A 83 2.14 -10.01 9.91
C ASP A 83 0.83 -9.20 9.86
N PHE A 84 0.50 -8.57 8.71
CA PHE A 84 -0.71 -7.76 8.52
C PHE A 84 -1.62 -8.26 7.40
N VAL A 85 -2.88 -7.84 7.45
CA VAL A 85 -3.74 -7.72 6.25
C VAL A 85 -3.43 -6.36 5.61
N MET A 86 -2.94 -6.38 4.38
CA MET A 86 -2.45 -5.19 3.68
C MET A 86 -3.58 -4.53 2.89
N VAL A 87 -3.92 -3.29 3.24
CA VAL A 87 -4.95 -2.51 2.57
C VAL A 87 -4.39 -1.15 2.17
N ASN A 88 -4.65 -0.73 0.94
CA ASN A 88 -4.47 0.65 0.53
C ASN A 88 -5.76 1.19 -0.09
N VAL A 89 -6.08 2.44 0.18
CA VAL A 89 -7.25 3.13 -0.36
C VAL A 89 -6.78 4.42 -1.04
N GLU A 90 -7.27 4.65 -2.26
CA GLU A 90 -6.90 5.81 -3.07
C GLU A 90 -8.11 6.71 -3.33
N ASP A 91 -7.90 8.03 -3.23
CA ASP A 91 -8.89 9.06 -3.57
C ASP A 91 -10.22 8.91 -2.81
N ASP A 92 -11.28 8.44 -3.47
CA ASP A 92 -12.64 8.32 -2.95
C ASP A 92 -12.90 7.00 -2.21
N GLU A 93 -11.91 6.09 -2.18
CA GLU A 93 -11.98 4.83 -1.42
C GLU A 93 -11.65 5.01 0.08
N GLU A 94 -11.30 6.23 0.49
CA GLU A 94 -11.04 6.55 1.89
C GLU A 94 -12.28 6.25 2.75
N PRO A 95 -12.18 5.35 3.75
CA PRO A 95 -13.35 4.96 4.53
C PRO A 95 -13.87 6.12 5.37
N GLU A 96 -15.20 6.22 5.47
CA GLU A 96 -15.86 7.26 6.25
C GLU A 96 -15.70 7.03 7.76
N GLY A 97 -15.69 8.13 8.53
CA GLY A 97 -15.70 8.11 9.98
C GLY A 97 -14.46 8.73 10.62
N SER A 98 -14.66 9.41 11.76
CA SER A 98 -13.61 10.16 12.45
C SER A 98 -12.45 9.30 12.95
N GLN A 99 -12.67 8.00 13.13
CA GLN A 99 -11.63 7.04 13.51
C GLN A 99 -10.49 6.93 12.48
N PHE A 100 -10.74 7.23 11.20
CA PHE A 100 -9.73 7.22 10.13
C PHE A 100 -9.03 8.59 9.93
N GLN A 101 -9.43 9.57 10.74
CA GLN A 101 -8.86 10.92 10.80
C GLN A 101 -8.58 11.34 12.26
N PRO A 102 -7.90 10.50 13.06
CA PRO A 102 -7.74 10.69 14.51
C PRO A 102 -7.06 12.01 14.91
N ASP A 103 -6.20 12.56 14.06
CA ASP A 103 -5.55 13.87 14.23
C ASP A 103 -5.68 14.76 12.98
N GLY A 104 -6.68 14.48 12.13
CA GLY A 104 -7.00 15.27 10.93
C GLY A 104 -6.92 14.50 9.61
N GLY A 105 -7.40 15.15 8.54
CA GLY A 105 -7.53 14.57 7.19
C GLY A 105 -6.34 14.78 6.24
N TYR A 106 -5.12 14.99 6.75
CA TYR A 106 -3.92 15.15 5.90
C TYR A 106 -3.51 13.83 5.24
N ILE A 107 -2.68 13.84 4.20
CA ILE A 107 -2.28 12.62 3.47
C ILE A 107 -0.78 12.63 3.08
N PRO A 108 -0.12 11.46 2.96
CA PRO A 108 -0.64 10.13 3.26
C PRO A 108 -0.79 9.86 4.76
N ARG A 109 -1.63 8.89 5.11
CA ARG A 109 -1.75 8.35 6.48
C ARG A 109 -1.59 6.84 6.47
N ILE A 110 -0.92 6.31 7.48
CA ILE A 110 -0.87 4.87 7.72
C ILE A 110 -1.45 4.61 9.11
N LEU A 111 -2.51 3.81 9.15
CA LEU A 111 -3.22 3.41 10.36
C LEU A 111 -3.09 1.92 10.58
N PHE A 112 -3.02 1.51 11.85
CA PHE A 112 -3.06 0.11 12.25
C PHE A 112 -4.39 -0.17 12.95
N LEU A 113 -5.05 -1.24 12.52
CA LEU A 113 -6.32 -1.70 13.08
C LEU A 113 -6.10 -3.09 13.70
N ASN A 114 -6.81 -3.38 14.79
CA ASN A 114 -6.87 -4.74 15.31
C ASN A 114 -7.75 -5.65 14.41
N SER A 115 -7.86 -6.94 14.76
CA SER A 115 -8.68 -7.91 14.01
C SER A 115 -10.18 -7.62 14.01
N ASP A 116 -10.65 -6.73 14.88
CA ASP A 116 -12.04 -6.25 14.91
C ASP A 116 -12.29 -5.02 14.03
N GLY A 117 -11.25 -4.53 13.33
CA GLY A 117 -11.34 -3.32 12.51
C GLY A 117 -11.30 -2.01 13.30
N VAL A 118 -10.90 -2.06 14.58
CA VAL A 118 -10.79 -0.86 15.43
C VAL A 118 -9.41 -0.24 15.27
N VAL A 119 -9.37 1.03 14.88
CA VAL A 119 -8.14 1.83 14.77
C VAL A 119 -7.47 1.95 16.12
N GLN A 120 -6.17 1.65 16.15
CA GLN A 120 -5.35 1.69 17.35
C GLN A 120 -4.62 3.03 17.41
N SER A 121 -5.23 4.01 18.06
CA SER A 121 -4.74 5.41 18.07
C SER A 121 -3.36 5.60 18.67
N ASP A 122 -2.91 4.66 19.52
CA ASP A 122 -1.59 4.72 20.18
C ASP A 122 -0.45 4.25 19.27
N LEU A 123 -0.77 3.59 18.14
CA LEU A 123 0.20 3.15 17.15
C LEU A 123 0.49 4.27 16.15
N ILE A 124 1.49 5.09 16.50
CA ILE A 124 1.85 6.32 15.79
C ILE A 124 3.29 6.30 15.28
N ASN A 125 3.61 7.23 14.37
CA ASN A 125 4.97 7.52 13.95
C ASN A 125 5.72 8.29 15.05
N THR A 126 6.41 7.57 15.92
CA THR A 126 7.22 8.16 17.00
C THR A 126 8.48 8.88 16.50
N LEU A 127 8.92 8.61 15.27
CA LEU A 127 10.06 9.25 14.62
C LEU A 127 9.65 10.47 13.78
N GLY A 128 8.35 10.75 13.67
CA GLY A 128 7.77 11.78 12.82
C GLY A 128 7.50 13.10 13.53
N ASN A 129 6.66 13.92 12.90
CA ASN A 129 6.17 15.15 13.51
C ASN A 129 5.04 14.80 14.52
N PRO A 130 5.14 15.21 15.80
CA PRO A 130 4.12 14.88 16.81
C PRO A 130 2.72 15.50 16.53
N GLN A 131 2.64 16.50 15.65
CA GLN A 131 1.37 17.09 15.19
C GLN A 131 0.71 16.26 14.07
N TYR A 132 1.48 15.45 13.34
CA TYR A 132 1.02 14.62 12.23
C TYR A 132 1.44 13.18 12.48
N LYS A 133 0.77 12.56 13.46
CA LYS A 133 1.18 11.30 14.09
C LYS A 133 1.14 10.10 13.15
N TYR A 134 0.36 10.16 12.08
CA TYR A 134 0.19 9.07 11.12
C TYR A 134 0.82 9.37 9.76
N PHE A 135 1.61 10.45 9.67
CA PHE A 135 2.35 10.80 8.46
C PHE A 135 3.73 10.11 8.45
N TYR A 136 4.08 9.45 7.36
CA TYR A 136 5.34 8.73 7.19
C TYR A 136 6.04 9.18 5.90
N SER A 137 7.30 9.61 6.00
CA SER A 137 8.05 10.19 4.86
C SER A 137 9.07 9.24 4.22
N ASN A 138 9.39 8.14 4.90
CA ASN A 138 10.42 7.19 4.52
C ASN A 138 10.12 5.80 5.11
N ALA A 139 10.83 4.78 4.60
CA ALA A 139 10.62 3.39 5.00
C ALA A 139 10.93 3.12 6.48
N LEU A 140 11.96 3.77 7.05
CA LEU A 140 12.34 3.56 8.46
C LEU A 140 11.21 3.94 9.42
N MET A 141 10.55 5.07 9.19
CA MET A 141 9.39 5.47 10.00
C MET A 141 8.28 4.42 9.92
N VAL A 142 8.04 3.86 8.72
CA VAL A 142 7.01 2.84 8.51
C VAL A 142 7.38 1.54 9.23
N THR A 143 8.63 1.07 9.09
CA THR A 143 9.06 -0.19 9.70
C THR A 143 9.05 -0.14 11.22
N GLU A 144 9.44 0.98 11.84
CA GLU A 144 9.36 1.14 13.30
C GLU A 144 7.92 1.12 13.82
N ALA A 145 6.98 1.76 13.10
CA ALA A 145 5.57 1.69 13.47
C ALA A 145 4.97 0.29 13.22
N MET A 146 5.34 -0.39 12.13
CA MET A 146 4.96 -1.78 11.88
C MET A 146 5.45 -2.71 12.99
N LYS A 147 6.71 -2.61 13.42
CA LYS A 147 7.26 -3.40 14.54
C LYS A 147 6.48 -3.16 15.83
N SER A 148 6.16 -1.90 16.12
CA SER A 148 5.36 -1.51 17.28
C SER A 148 3.96 -2.11 17.21
N ALA A 149 3.34 -2.08 16.03
CA ALA A 149 2.03 -2.67 15.79
C ALA A 149 2.04 -4.20 15.91
N VAL A 150 3.05 -4.90 15.37
CA VAL A 150 3.21 -6.34 15.55
C VAL A 150 3.35 -6.70 17.03
N LYS A 151 4.13 -5.93 17.80
CA LYS A 151 4.28 -6.17 19.24
C LYS A 151 2.99 -5.94 20.02
N ALA A 152 2.20 -4.93 19.64
CA ALA A 152 0.98 -4.55 20.35
C ALA A 152 -0.24 -5.41 19.97
N LEU A 153 -0.33 -5.83 18.69
CA LEU A 153 -1.52 -6.47 18.11
C LEU A 153 -1.28 -7.91 17.69
N GLY A 154 -0.03 -8.34 17.62
CA GLY A 154 0.35 -9.72 17.32
C GLY A 154 0.00 -10.63 18.48
N GLY A 155 -1.26 -11.03 18.59
CA GLY A 155 -1.66 -12.15 19.43
C GLY A 155 -0.90 -13.42 19.02
N SER A 156 -0.16 -14.00 19.97
CA SER A 156 0.44 -15.34 19.96
C SER A 156 1.36 -15.70 18.78
N ARG A 157 2.45 -14.95 18.55
CA ARG A 157 3.70 -15.66 18.24
C ARG A 157 4.29 -16.08 19.57
N ASN A 158 4.22 -17.37 19.89
CA ASN A 158 5.06 -17.93 20.93
C ASN A 158 6.50 -17.60 20.53
N ASP A 159 7.14 -16.75 21.32
CA ASP A 159 8.58 -16.55 21.30
C ASP A 159 9.24 -17.84 21.82
N GLU A 160 9.21 -18.90 21.01
CA GLU A 160 10.05 -20.08 21.13
C GLU A 160 10.54 -20.42 19.72
N LEU A 161 11.77 -19.99 19.42
CA LEU A 161 12.90 -20.81 18.98
C LEU A 161 14.16 -19.92 18.83
#